data_AF-A0A9Q0K215-F1
#
_entry.id   AF-A0A9Q0K215-F1
#
_cell.length_a   1.000
_cell.length_b   1.000
_cell.length_c   1.000
_cell.angle_alpha   90.00
_cell.angle_beta   90.00
_cell.angle_gamma   90.00
#
_symmetry.space_group_name_H-M   'P 1'
#
loop_
_entity.id
_entity.type
_entity.pdbx_description
1 polymer ?
#
loop_
_entity_poly.entity_id
_entity_poly.type
_entity_poly.pdbx_seq_one_letter_code
_entity_poly.pdbx_strand_id
1 'polypeptide(L)'
;MCYSFLPRSSSSSLYETQDKSYEYLGIYWQPPSIDWCKVNVDGCSLGNSVVASLGGVIHSHRSIVLMTFAEYLGINTNFKTEQYGVLRGIREAMKLGFQRIWLESDSGLVVSSLRINNVPWYVKQIYILLQ
;
A
#
# COMPACT_ATOMS: atom_id res chain seq x y z
N MET A 1 -4.16 -3.87 6.63
CA MET A 1 -4.20 -5.20 7.28
C MET A 1 -4.07 -6.23 6.16
N CYS A 2 -2.97 -6.99 6.11
CA CYS A 2 -2.66 -7.87 4.98
C CYS A 2 -3.27 -9.26 5.18
N TYR A 3 -4.42 -9.52 4.55
CA TYR A 3 -4.95 -10.87 4.37
C TYR A 3 -5.20 -11.09 2.88
N SER A 4 -4.67 -12.17 2.32
CA SER A 4 -5.05 -12.64 0.99
C SER A 4 -5.82 -13.95 1.12
N PHE A 5 -6.97 -14.02 0.45
CA PHE A 5 -7.82 -15.21 0.42
C PHE A 5 -7.57 -15.97 -0.89
N LEU A 6 -7.16 -17.24 -0.82
CA LEU A 6 -7.09 -18.11 -1.99
C LEU A 6 -8.27 -19.11 -1.98
N PRO A 7 -9.05 -19.21 -3.07
CA PRO A 7 -10.12 -20.20 -3.16
C PRO A 7 -9.56 -21.59 -3.51
N ARG A 8 -10.09 -22.63 -2.86
CA ARG A 8 -9.80 -24.04 -3.16
C ARG A 8 -10.59 -24.47 -4.41
N SER A 9 -9.91 -25.07 -5.39
CA SER A 9 -10.56 -25.73 -6.52
C SER A 9 -11.00 -27.15 -6.12
N SER A 10 -12.31 -27.42 -6.10
CA SER A 10 -12.81 -28.79 -6.15
C SER A 10 -14.16 -28.85 -6.87
N SER A 11 -14.23 -29.77 -7.82
CA SER A 11 -15.32 -30.08 -8.75
C SER A 11 -16.54 -30.74 -8.09
N SER A 12 -17.75 -30.32 -8.54
CA SER A 12 -19.09 -30.98 -8.53
C SER A 12 -19.57 -31.66 -7.23
N SER A 13 -20.75 -31.40 -6.65
CA SER A 13 -22.11 -31.30 -7.22
C SER A 13 -23.08 -30.60 -6.24
N LEU A 14 -24.37 -30.56 -6.56
CA LEU A 14 -25.40 -29.60 -6.13
C LEU A 14 -25.86 -29.72 -4.66
N TYR A 15 -26.21 -28.56 -4.08
CA TYR A 15 -26.91 -28.29 -2.80
C TYR A 15 -26.34 -28.84 -1.49
N GLU A 16 -25.11 -28.42 -1.16
CA GLU A 16 -24.58 -28.45 0.20
C GLU A 16 -24.24 -27.02 0.62
N THR A 17 -24.71 -26.57 1.79
CA THR A 17 -24.34 -25.27 2.37
C THR A 17 -22.83 -25.23 2.55
N GLN A 18 -22.16 -24.52 1.64
CA GLN A 18 -20.72 -24.53 1.48
C GLN A 18 -20.09 -23.70 2.60
N ASP A 19 -19.80 -24.35 3.73
CA ASP A 19 -18.90 -23.81 4.75
C ASP A 19 -17.53 -23.59 4.08
N LYS A 20 -17.28 -22.36 3.65
CA LYS A 20 -15.98 -21.96 3.10
C LYS A 20 -14.96 -22.01 4.23
N SER A 21 -14.26 -23.12 4.35
CA SER A 21 -13.09 -23.24 5.21
C SER A 21 -11.96 -22.40 4.62
N TYR A 22 -11.73 -21.21 5.18
CA TYR A 22 -10.55 -20.40 4.86
C TYR A 22 -9.38 -20.89 5.71
N GLU A 23 -8.34 -21.41 5.07
CA GLU A 23 -7.08 -21.65 5.76
C GLU A 23 -6.40 -20.30 5.98
N TYR A 24 -6.17 -19.94 7.24
CA TYR A 24 -5.56 -18.67 7.61
C TYR A 24 -4.05 -18.79 7.38
N LEU A 25 -3.59 -18.51 6.17
CA LEU A 25 -2.18 -18.29 5.90
C LEU A 25 -1.76 -17.03 6.65
N GLY A 26 -1.01 -17.20 7.74
CA GLY A 26 -0.49 -16.10 8.53
C GLY A 26 0.45 -15.25 7.68
N ILE A 27 -0.03 -14.08 7.23
CA ILE A 27 0.80 -13.08 6.57
C ILE A 27 1.33 -12.15 7.64
N TYR A 28 2.62 -12.30 7.98
CA TYR A 28 3.29 -11.46 8.94
C TYR A 28 3.97 -10.29 8.22
N TRP A 29 3.76 -9.08 8.72
CA TRP A 29 4.53 -7.92 8.28
C TRP A 29 6.02 -8.19 8.52
N GLN A 30 6.84 -7.98 7.49
CA GLN A 30 8.29 -8.18 7.55
C GLN A 30 9.00 -6.84 7.61
N PRO A 31 9.97 -6.64 8.53
CA PRO A 31 10.83 -5.46 8.49
C PRO A 31 11.66 -5.43 7.20
N PRO A 32 12.00 -4.24 6.70
CA PRO A 32 12.90 -4.12 5.57
C PRO A 32 14.35 -4.45 5.98
N SER A 33 15.22 -4.71 5.00
CA SER A 33 16.66 -4.91 5.23
C SER A 33 17.34 -3.67 5.83
N ILE A 34 18.55 -3.82 6.38
CA ILE A 34 19.34 -2.69 6.87
C ILE A 34 19.49 -1.59 5.79
N ASP A 35 19.49 -0.34 6.24
CA ASP A 35 19.48 0.89 5.42
C ASP A 35 18.26 1.13 4.54
N TRP A 36 17.28 0.23 4.56
CA TRP A 36 15.96 0.49 3.99
C TRP A 36 15.02 1.02 5.08
N CYS A 37 14.09 1.87 4.66
CA CYS A 37 12.87 2.10 5.41
C CYS A 37 11.69 1.45 4.66
N LYS A 38 10.65 1.09 5.41
CA LYS A 38 9.39 0.61 4.85
C LYS A 38 8.32 1.68 5.01
N VAL A 39 7.68 2.05 3.92
CA VAL A 39 6.67 3.10 3.83
C VAL A 39 5.35 2.43 3.45
N ASN A 40 4.40 2.40 4.38
CA ASN A 40 3.05 1.93 4.14
C ASN A 40 2.14 3.15 3.94
N VAL A 41 1.36 3.19 2.87
CA VAL A 41 0.44 4.28 2.56
C VAL A 41 -0.98 3.78 2.31
N ASP A 42 -1.95 4.63 2.58
CA ASP A 42 -3.37 4.40 2.32
C ASP A 42 -4.04 5.74 1.97
N GLY A 43 -4.91 5.72 0.97
CA GLY A 43 -5.68 6.86 0.49
C GLY A 43 -7.18 6.57 0.56
N CYS A 44 -7.92 7.44 1.24
CA CYS A 44 -9.37 7.31 1.38
C CYS A 44 -10.10 8.43 0.64
N SER A 45 -11.17 8.12 -0.09
CA SER A 45 -12.21 9.05 -0.51
C SER A 45 -13.58 8.53 -0.09
N LEU A 46 -14.33 9.35 0.65
CA LEU A 46 -15.75 9.15 0.85
C LEU A 46 -16.44 9.33 -0.51
N GLY A 47 -17.02 8.26 -1.06
CA GLY A 47 -17.72 8.26 -2.35
C GLY A 47 -16.95 8.91 -3.49
N ASN A 48 -15.97 8.22 -4.08
CA ASN A 48 -15.19 8.62 -5.28
C ASN A 48 -15.42 10.07 -5.75
N SER A 49 -14.69 11.04 -5.18
CA SER A 49 -14.78 12.49 -5.44
C SER A 49 -15.71 13.30 -4.52
N VAL A 50 -15.71 13.05 -3.21
CA VAL A 50 -16.32 13.98 -2.22
C VAL A 50 -15.26 14.51 -1.27
N VAL A 51 -14.93 13.76 -0.23
CA VAL A 51 -13.96 14.14 0.80
C VAL A 51 -12.88 13.08 0.80
N ALA A 52 -11.65 13.52 0.65
CA ALA A 52 -10.54 12.62 0.46
C ALA A 52 -9.36 12.99 1.36
N SER A 53 -8.64 11.97 1.80
CA SER A 53 -7.47 12.07 2.66
C SER A 53 -6.45 11.00 2.29
N LEU A 54 -5.22 11.19 2.74
CA LEU A 54 -4.18 10.18 2.71
C LEU A 54 -3.62 9.98 4.11
N GLY A 55 -2.92 8.87 4.28
CA GLY A 55 -2.11 8.58 5.43
C GLY A 55 -0.96 7.66 5.10
N GLY A 56 -0.03 7.57 6.03
CA GLY A 56 1.03 6.59 5.95
C GLY A 56 1.93 6.55 7.17
N VAL A 57 2.74 5.50 7.22
CA VAL A 57 3.69 5.21 8.29
C VAL A 57 5.01 4.77 7.70
N ILE A 58 6.11 5.25 8.29
CA ILE A 58 7.47 4.92 7.92
C ILE A 58 8.10 4.14 9.07
N HIS A 59 8.58 2.94 8.77
CA HIS A 59 9.27 2.06 9.71
C HIS A 59 10.74 1.91 9.33
N SER A 60 11.60 1.77 10.34
CA SER A 60 12.98 1.33 10.16
C SER A 60 13.09 -0.19 9.98
N HIS A 61 14.28 -0.66 9.60
CA HIS A 61 14.65 -2.08 9.60
C HIS A 61 14.52 -2.78 10.97
N ARG A 62 14.40 -2.02 12.07
CA ARG A 62 14.17 -2.55 13.43
C ARG A 62 12.69 -2.53 13.80
N SER A 63 11.79 -2.37 12.83
CA SER A 63 10.34 -2.24 13.03
C SER A 63 9.92 -1.03 13.87
N ILE A 64 10.82 -0.08 14.10
CA ILE A 64 10.52 1.16 14.85
C ILE A 64 9.81 2.13 13.91
N VAL A 65 8.67 2.67 14.35
CA VAL A 65 7.99 3.78 13.67
C VAL A 65 8.88 5.02 13.74
N LEU A 66 9.32 5.49 12.58
CA LEU A 66 10.11 6.71 12.43
C LEU A 66 9.22 7.93 12.25
N MET A 67 8.10 7.77 11.54
CA MET A 67 7.17 8.84 11.25
C MET A 67 5.79 8.29 10.87
N THR A 68 4.75 9.06 11.19
CA THR A 68 3.40 8.90 10.65
C THR A 68 2.95 10.21 10.04
N PHE A 69 2.11 10.15 9.00
CA PHE A 69 1.51 11.34 8.40
C PHE A 69 0.06 11.08 8.01
N ALA A 70 -0.72 12.15 8.01
CA ALA A 70 -2.08 12.18 7.48
C ALA A 70 -2.35 13.57 6.90
N GLU A 71 -3.10 13.63 5.80
CA GLU A 71 -3.36 14.90 5.10
C GLU A 71 -4.76 14.87 4.49
N TYR A 72 -5.51 15.96 4.70
CA TYR A 72 -6.77 16.19 4.00
C TYR A 72 -6.48 16.75 2.61
N LEU A 73 -7.06 16.12 1.59
CA LEU A 73 -6.80 16.42 0.18
C LEU A 73 -7.97 17.09 -0.53
N GLY A 74 -9.05 17.43 0.19
CA GLY A 74 -10.25 17.97 -0.44
C GLY A 74 -10.97 16.95 -1.31
N ILE A 75 -11.43 17.39 -2.48
CA ILE A 75 -12.18 16.55 -3.42
C ILE A 75 -11.19 15.80 -4.32
N ASN A 76 -11.03 14.50 -4.09
CA ASN A 76 -10.20 13.62 -4.91
C ASN A 76 -10.80 12.22 -5.03
N THR A 77 -10.30 11.42 -5.97
CA THR A 77 -10.67 10.00 -6.12
C THR A 77 -9.76 9.10 -5.28
N ASN A 78 -10.21 7.89 -4.93
CA ASN A 78 -9.38 6.88 -4.25
C ASN A 78 -8.04 6.66 -4.96
N PHE A 79 -8.05 6.59 -6.29
CA PHE A 79 -6.82 6.40 -7.06
C PHE A 79 -5.83 7.56 -6.90
N LYS A 80 -6.32 8.81 -6.88
CA LYS A 80 -5.47 9.99 -6.69
C LYS A 80 -4.96 10.09 -5.26
N THR A 81 -5.79 9.82 -4.26
CA THR A 81 -5.37 9.86 -2.84
C THR A 81 -4.26 8.86 -2.55
N GLU A 82 -4.34 7.66 -3.12
CA GLU A 82 -3.27 6.66 -3.06
C GLU A 82 -1.96 7.16 -3.70
N GLN A 83 -2.04 7.72 -4.91
CA GLN A 83 -0.85 8.29 -5.58
C GLN A 83 -0.21 9.44 -4.78
N TYR A 84 -1.03 10.31 -4.19
CA TYR A 84 -0.55 11.37 -3.31
C TYR A 84 0.05 10.81 -2.01
N GLY A 85 -0.54 9.75 -1.44
CA GLY A 85 0.01 9.00 -0.31
C GLY A 85 1.41 8.49 -0.60
N VAL A 86 1.59 7.80 -1.74
CA VAL A 86 2.89 7.32 -2.23
C VAL A 86 3.90 8.47 -2.34
N LEU A 87 3.54 9.54 -3.04
CA LEU A 87 4.44 10.69 -3.23
C LEU A 87 4.85 11.32 -1.90
N ARG A 88 3.89 11.48 -0.97
CA ARG A 88 4.13 12.04 0.35
C ARG A 88 5.06 11.14 1.16
N GLY A 89 4.77 9.84 1.24
CA GLY A 89 5.55 8.87 2.00
C GLY A 89 7.00 8.79 1.54
N ILE A 90 7.23 8.83 0.23
CA ILE A 90 8.58 8.88 -0.33
C ILE A 90 9.30 10.17 0.08
N ARG A 91 8.66 11.33 -0.08
CA ARG A 91 9.27 12.62 0.28
C ARG A 91 9.66 12.66 1.75
N GLU A 92 8.81 12.16 2.63
CA GLU A 92 9.11 12.07 4.06
C GLU A 92 10.26 11.09 4.35
N ALA A 93 10.31 9.93 3.69
CA ALA A 93 11.42 9.00 3.81
C ALA A 93 12.76 9.63 3.37
N MET A 94 12.76 10.38 2.27
CA MET A 94 13.95 11.09 1.79
C MET A 94 14.41 12.19 2.76
N LYS A 95 13.47 12.94 3.37
CA LYS A 95 13.79 13.94 4.42
C LYS A 95 14.40 13.30 5.66
N LEU A 96 14.00 12.06 5.97
CA LEU A 96 14.60 11.24 7.04
C LEU A 96 15.98 10.66 6.66
N GLY A 97 16.49 10.93 5.46
CA GLY A 97 17.80 10.50 4.99
C GLY A 97 17.83 9.13 4.31
N PHE A 98 16.67 8.49 4.08
CA PHE A 98 16.62 7.20 3.40
C PHE A 98 16.65 7.38 1.88
N GLN A 99 17.58 6.67 1.25
CA GLN A 99 17.64 6.54 -0.22
C GLN A 99 17.02 5.24 -0.71
N ARG A 100 16.85 4.26 0.17
CA ARG A 100 16.30 2.94 -0.13
C ARG A 100 14.95 2.78 0.58
N ILE A 101 13.89 2.64 -0.23
CA ILE A 101 12.50 2.70 0.24
C ILE A 101 11.74 1.46 -0.24
N TRP A 102 11.23 0.69 0.71
CA TRP A 102 10.26 -0.36 0.45
C TRP A 102 8.86 0.25 0.62
N LEU A 103 8.16 0.46 -0.48
CA LEU A 103 6.81 1.04 -0.47
C LEU A 103 5.75 -0.06 -0.52
N GLU A 104 4.72 0.06 0.30
CA GLU A 104 3.54 -0.81 0.31
C GLU A 104 2.27 0.05 0.23
N SER A 105 1.38 -0.27 -0.70
CA SER A 105 0.04 0.29 -0.87
C SER A 105 -0.90 -0.88 -1.16
N ASP A 106 -2.11 -0.85 -0.65
CA ASP A 106 -3.15 -1.86 -0.93
C ASP A 106 -3.83 -1.66 -2.29
N SER A 107 -3.55 -0.54 -2.97
CA SER A 107 -4.05 -0.23 -4.30
C SER A 107 -3.25 -0.92 -5.39
N GLY A 108 -3.74 -2.10 -5.81
CA GLY A 108 -3.15 -2.85 -6.93
C GLY A 108 -3.02 -2.03 -8.23
N LEU A 109 -3.92 -1.06 -8.46
CA LEU A 109 -3.83 -0.14 -9.60
C LEU A 109 -2.64 0.81 -9.48
N VAL A 110 -2.41 1.40 -8.30
CA VAL A 110 -1.28 2.31 -8.07
C VAL A 110 0.03 1.53 -8.15
N VAL A 111 0.11 0.38 -7.48
CA VAL A 111 1.26 -0.55 -7.57
C VAL A 111 1.57 -0.90 -9.02
N SER A 112 0.57 -1.28 -9.81
CA SER A 112 0.74 -1.61 -11.23
C SER A 112 1.24 -0.41 -12.03
N SER A 113 0.65 0.78 -11.82
CA SER A 113 1.04 2.01 -12.52
C SER A 113 2.50 2.42 -12.25
N LEU A 114 2.96 2.24 -11.01
CA LEU A 114 4.35 2.50 -10.60
C LEU A 114 5.33 1.52 -11.27
N ARG A 115 5.00 0.21 -11.30
CA ARG A 115 5.85 -0.82 -11.91
C ARG A 115 6.12 -0.56 -13.40
N ILE A 116 5.11 -0.12 -14.14
CA ILE A 116 5.25 0.16 -15.58
C ILE A 116 5.67 1.60 -15.89
N ASN A 117 6.04 2.41 -14.87
CA ASN A 117 6.34 3.84 -14.99
C ASN A 117 5.22 4.66 -15.68
N ASN A 118 3.98 4.16 -15.66
CA ASN A 118 2.79 4.83 -16.18
C ASN A 118 2.09 5.60 -15.06
N VAL A 119 2.87 6.41 -14.37
CA VAL A 119 2.39 7.35 -13.36
C VAL A 119 2.56 8.78 -13.88
N PRO A 120 1.75 9.73 -13.40
CA PRO A 120 1.96 11.14 -13.68
C PRO A 120 3.42 11.55 -13.43
N TRP A 121 3.92 12.50 -14.22
CA TRP A 121 5.34 12.90 -14.22
C TRP A 121 5.88 13.27 -12.84
N TYR A 122 5.04 13.73 -11.92
CA TYR A 122 5.43 14.09 -10.55
C TYR A 122 5.75 12.89 -9.64
N VAL A 123 5.47 11.65 -10.07
CA VAL A 123 5.75 10.40 -9.34
C VAL A 123 6.94 9.62 -9.91
N LYS A 124 7.46 10.00 -11.09
CA LYS A 124 8.37 9.20 -11.93
C LYS A 124 9.80 8.95 -11.38
N GLN A 125 10.13 9.34 -10.16
CA GLN A 125 11.54 9.50 -9.77
C GLN A 125 11.99 8.64 -8.59
N ILE A 126 11.55 7.38 -8.45
CA ILE A 126 11.99 6.51 -7.34
C ILE A 126 12.09 5.04 -7.77
N TYR A 127 13.19 4.38 -7.41
CA TYR A 127 13.34 2.92 -7.46
C TYR A 127 12.57 2.29 -6.30
N ILE A 128 11.49 1.58 -6.60
CA ILE A 128 10.60 0.98 -5.60
C ILE A 128 10.63 -0.55 -5.78
N LEU A 129 10.97 -1.28 -4.71
CA LEU A 129 10.60 -2.69 -4.61
C LEU A 129 9.16 -2.75 -4.11
N LEU A 130 8.23 -3.08 -5.02
CA LEU A 130 6.83 -3.31 -4.72
C LEU A 130 6.63 -4.82 -4.54
N GLN A 131 6.20 -5.28 -3.37
CA GLN A 131 5.68 -6.63 -3.18
C GLN A 131 4.16 -6.58 -3.11
#